data_AF-A0A5E4KH51-F1
#
_entry.id   AF-A0A5E4KH51-F1
#
_cell.length_a   1.000
_cell.length_b   1.000
_cell.length_c   1.000
_cell.angle_alpha   90.00
_cell.angle_beta   90.00
_cell.angle_gamma   90.00
#
_symmetry.space_group_name_H-M   'P 1'
#
loop_
_entity.id
_entity.type
_entity.pdbx_description
1 polymer ?
#
loop_
_entity_poly.entity_id
_entity_poly.type
_entity_poly.pdbx_seq_one_letter_code
_entity_poly.pdbx_strand_id
1 'polypeptide(L)'
;MMPLSIAGPVLQLDILNSNKWGIPSAEADNIISGLQGVPLKICSGEAAIANSHACDYNWDPKSEIGAVRTALRVGDWIYALAEVTDSAAAQKIKDGTWKKKWSIFVTHKNSLSQGMLKSVKPRALTLVRDPAYPGAGFALSAGASDECSGERVTSERWTVGRLVGGKWAGAETPAETPVIGASKKSPWTVGQFVNSQWMA
;
A
#
# COMPACT_ATOMS: atom_id res chain seq x y z
N MET A 1 -19.59 6.23 -13.55
CA MET A 1 -18.92 4.91 -13.41
C MET A 1 -18.55 4.76 -11.94
N MET A 2 -18.81 3.60 -11.32
CA MET A 2 -18.35 3.35 -9.95
C MET A 2 -16.83 3.08 -9.95
N PRO A 3 -16.07 3.59 -8.98
CA PRO A 3 -14.64 3.33 -8.88
C PRO A 3 -14.37 1.85 -8.61
N LEU A 4 -13.27 1.31 -9.16
CA LEU A 4 -12.86 -0.06 -8.90
C LEU A 4 -12.08 -0.11 -7.58
N SER A 5 -12.63 -0.79 -6.58
CA SER A 5 -11.93 -1.03 -5.32
C SER A 5 -10.90 -2.15 -5.48
N ILE A 6 -9.68 -1.91 -5.00
CA ILE A 6 -8.59 -2.89 -4.92
C ILE A 6 -7.98 -2.90 -3.51
N ALA A 7 -7.57 -4.06 -3.02
CA ALA A 7 -7.05 -4.21 -1.66
C ALA A 7 -5.93 -5.25 -1.57
N GLY A 8 -4.98 -5.05 -0.65
CA GLY A 8 -3.93 -6.04 -0.38
C GLY A 8 -2.76 -5.53 0.47
N PRO A 9 -1.73 -6.36 0.68
CA PRO A 9 -0.52 -6.02 1.42
C PRO A 9 0.35 -5.01 0.66
N VAL A 10 0.85 -3.99 1.36
CA VAL A 10 1.69 -2.90 0.82
C VAL A 10 3.15 -3.04 1.22
N LEU A 11 3.41 -3.33 2.50
CA LEU A 11 4.75 -3.52 3.05
C LEU A 11 4.73 -4.37 4.31
N GLN A 12 5.87 -4.98 4.63
CA GLN A 12 6.10 -5.69 5.88
C GLN A 12 7.02 -4.87 6.79
N LEU A 13 6.68 -4.83 8.08
CA LEU A 13 7.41 -4.12 9.11
C LEU A 13 8.62 -4.94 9.58
N ASP A 14 9.61 -4.25 10.14
CA ASP A 14 10.80 -4.80 10.80
C ASP A 14 11.70 -5.71 9.93
N ILE A 15 11.46 -5.78 8.61
CA ILE A 15 12.32 -6.47 7.64
C ILE A 15 12.92 -5.49 6.63
N LEU A 16 14.12 -5.83 6.12
CA LEU A 16 14.69 -5.16 4.95
C LEU A 16 14.12 -5.78 3.67
N ASN A 17 13.65 -4.92 2.77
CA ASN A 17 13.09 -5.31 1.49
C ASN A 17 14.17 -5.53 0.41
N SER A 18 13.76 -5.80 -0.84
CA SER A 18 14.69 -6.05 -1.96
C SER A 18 15.71 -4.92 -2.17
N ASN A 19 15.33 -3.68 -1.85
CA ASN A 19 16.14 -2.47 -1.97
C ASN A 19 16.98 -2.17 -0.71
N LYS A 20 17.12 -3.14 0.20
CA LYS A 20 17.93 -3.08 1.44
C LYS A 20 17.52 -2.01 2.44
N TRP A 21 16.26 -1.57 2.40
CA TRP A 21 15.66 -0.73 3.44
C TRP A 21 14.39 -1.36 4.00
N GLY A 22 14.05 -1.01 5.23
CA GLY A 22 12.85 -1.48 5.94
C GLY A 22 12.15 -0.34 6.67
N ILE A 23 10.98 -0.63 7.24
CA ILE A 23 10.22 0.29 8.09
C ILE A 23 9.96 -0.42 9.43
N PRO A 24 10.40 0.13 10.57
CA PRO A 24 10.22 -0.53 11.86
C PRO A 24 8.75 -0.44 12.32
N SER A 25 8.30 -1.37 13.16
CA SER A 25 6.93 -1.39 13.72
C SER A 25 6.54 -0.07 14.40
N ALA A 26 7.50 0.68 14.95
CA ALA A 26 7.27 1.98 15.57
C ALA A 26 6.78 3.07 14.59
N GLU A 27 6.89 2.88 13.28
CA GLU A 27 6.38 3.78 12.25
C GLU A 27 5.02 3.31 11.69
N ALA A 28 4.45 2.20 12.16
CA ALA A 28 3.21 1.63 11.61
C ALA A 28 2.05 2.64 11.55
N ASP A 29 1.82 3.39 12.64
CA ASP A 29 0.75 4.40 12.69
C ASP A 29 1.01 5.58 11.75
N ASN A 30 2.29 5.95 11.53
CA ASN A 30 2.68 6.98 10.55
C ASN A 30 2.42 6.51 9.12
N ILE A 31 2.66 5.22 8.82
CA ILE A 31 2.34 4.63 7.52
C ILE A 31 0.83 4.54 7.33
N ILE A 32 0.08 4.05 8.32
CA ILE A 32 -1.38 3.87 8.21
C ILE A 32 -2.08 5.21 7.97
N SER A 33 -1.82 6.19 8.85
CA SER A 33 -2.41 7.53 8.71
C SER A 33 -1.89 8.26 7.48
N GLY A 34 -0.59 8.12 7.16
CA GLY A 34 0.04 8.77 6.02
C GLY A 34 -0.28 8.16 4.67
N LEU A 35 -0.76 6.91 4.60
CA LEU A 35 -1.25 6.28 3.37
C LEU A 35 -2.66 6.76 3.01
N GLN A 36 -3.49 7.14 3.98
CA GLN A 36 -4.86 7.56 3.68
C GLN A 36 -4.86 8.85 2.82
N GLY A 37 -5.47 8.77 1.64
CA GLY A 37 -5.53 9.87 0.69
C GLY A 37 -4.32 10.04 -0.23
N VAL A 38 -3.26 9.21 -0.15
CA VAL A 38 -2.17 9.29 -1.14
C VAL A 38 -2.66 8.83 -2.51
N PRO A 39 -2.15 9.43 -3.60
CA PRO A 39 -2.48 9.00 -4.94
C PRO A 39 -2.08 7.54 -5.20
N LEU A 40 -2.96 6.82 -5.88
CA LEU A 40 -2.67 5.56 -6.53
C LEU A 40 -2.15 5.88 -7.94
N LYS A 41 -0.96 5.41 -8.29
CA LYS A 41 -0.24 5.80 -9.51
C LYS A 41 0.09 4.63 -10.42
N ILE A 42 0.31 4.94 -11.70
CA ILE A 42 0.97 4.06 -12.67
C ILE A 42 1.94 4.90 -13.53
N CYS A 43 3.23 4.59 -13.46
CA CYS A 43 4.21 5.25 -14.32
C CYS A 43 4.18 4.64 -15.72
N SER A 44 4.32 5.46 -16.77
CA SER A 44 4.37 5.04 -18.17
C SER A 44 5.52 5.71 -18.92
N GLY A 45 5.81 5.22 -20.14
CA GLY A 45 6.94 5.68 -20.95
C GLY A 45 8.27 5.01 -20.62
N GLU A 46 9.33 5.42 -21.32
CA GLU A 46 10.66 4.79 -21.27
C GLU A 46 11.27 4.78 -19.85
N ALA A 47 11.16 5.90 -19.12
CA ALA A 47 11.64 5.98 -17.74
C ALA A 47 10.96 4.95 -16.81
N ALA A 48 9.70 4.57 -17.07
CA ALA A 48 8.99 3.53 -16.32
C ALA A 48 9.47 2.10 -16.62
N ILE A 49 10.15 1.90 -17.76
CA ILE A 49 10.80 0.63 -18.12
C ILE A 49 12.01 0.38 -17.22
N ALA A 50 12.84 1.41 -16.97
CA ALA A 50 14.00 1.33 -16.09
C ALA A 50 13.63 1.45 -14.60
N ASN A 51 12.66 2.31 -14.26
CA ASN A 51 12.23 2.58 -12.89
C ASN A 51 10.71 2.73 -12.82
N SER A 52 9.99 1.73 -12.30
CA SER A 52 8.52 1.78 -12.21
C SER A 52 7.97 2.81 -11.19
N HIS A 53 8.84 3.55 -10.50
CA HIS A 53 8.52 4.74 -9.69
C HIS A 53 8.95 6.06 -10.35
N ALA A 54 9.36 6.10 -11.62
CA ALA A 54 9.89 7.31 -12.27
C ALA A 54 8.96 8.54 -12.19
N CYS A 55 7.64 8.32 -12.29
CA CYS A 55 6.62 9.37 -12.16
C CYS A 55 6.48 9.91 -10.72
N ASP A 56 6.86 9.14 -9.71
CA ASP A 56 6.85 9.57 -8.31
C ASP A 56 7.99 10.55 -8.00
N TYR A 57 9.19 10.30 -8.53
CA TYR A 57 10.33 11.22 -8.42
C TYR A 57 10.10 12.55 -9.14
N ASN A 58 9.36 12.51 -10.26
CA ASN A 58 8.98 13.69 -11.04
C ASN A 58 7.74 14.41 -10.49
N TRP A 59 7.11 13.88 -9.42
CA TRP A 59 5.86 14.38 -8.84
C TRP A 59 4.72 14.52 -9.86
N ASP A 60 4.69 13.67 -10.89
CA ASP A 60 3.78 13.82 -12.02
C ASP A 60 2.32 13.51 -11.62
N PRO A 61 1.39 14.48 -11.69
CA PRO A 61 -0.02 14.25 -11.37
C PRO A 61 -0.75 13.49 -12.49
N LYS A 62 -0.21 13.42 -13.72
CA LYS A 62 -0.85 12.70 -14.84
C LYS A 62 -0.72 11.18 -14.71
N SER A 63 0.10 10.71 -13.78
CA SER A 63 0.24 9.29 -13.44
C SER A 63 -0.83 8.80 -12.44
N GLU A 64 -1.67 9.69 -11.92
CA GLU A 64 -2.69 9.39 -10.90
C GLU A 64 -3.91 8.73 -11.52
N ILE A 65 -4.24 7.52 -11.05
CA ILE A 65 -5.36 6.70 -11.51
C ILE A 65 -6.42 6.49 -10.43
N GLY A 66 -6.21 7.04 -9.24
CA GLY A 66 -7.03 6.78 -8.06
C GLY A 66 -6.37 7.29 -6.78
N ALA A 67 -6.87 6.82 -5.63
CA ALA A 67 -6.31 7.14 -4.32
C ALA A 67 -6.50 6.01 -3.30
N VAL A 68 -5.59 5.93 -2.34
CA VAL A 68 -5.74 5.06 -1.17
C VAL A 68 -6.84 5.61 -0.26
N ARG A 69 -7.80 4.77 0.11
CA ARG A 69 -8.96 5.13 0.94
C ARG A 69 -8.75 4.85 2.42
N THR A 70 -8.08 3.76 2.75
CA THR A 70 -7.71 3.40 4.11
C THR A 70 -6.55 2.41 4.11
N ALA A 71 -5.87 2.31 5.25
CA ALA A 71 -4.83 1.32 5.51
C ALA A 71 -5.03 0.72 6.91
N LEU A 72 -4.48 -0.47 7.16
CA LEU A 72 -4.50 -1.11 8.47
C LEU A 72 -3.30 -2.05 8.65
N ARG A 73 -2.94 -2.36 9.90
CA ARG A 73 -1.96 -3.38 10.25
C ARG A 73 -2.65 -4.74 10.44
N VAL A 74 -2.08 -5.79 9.88
CA VAL A 74 -2.44 -7.21 10.11
C VAL A 74 -1.16 -7.98 10.36
N GLY A 75 -0.93 -8.40 11.61
CA GLY A 75 0.37 -8.94 12.03
C GLY A 75 1.48 -7.93 11.74
N ASP A 76 2.51 -8.34 11.00
CA ASP A 76 3.63 -7.47 10.63
C ASP A 76 3.44 -6.78 9.27
N TRP A 77 2.29 -6.94 8.62
CA TRP A 77 2.00 -6.33 7.32
C TRP A 77 1.10 -5.11 7.45
N ILE A 78 1.39 -4.07 6.67
CA ILE A 78 0.43 -3.00 6.40
C ILE A 78 -0.33 -3.34 5.11
N TYR A 79 -1.64 -3.32 5.18
CA TYR A 79 -2.56 -3.47 4.07
C TYR A 79 -3.17 -2.11 3.69
N ALA A 80 -3.55 -1.94 2.43
CA ALA A 80 -4.31 -0.80 1.94
C ALA A 80 -5.53 -1.23 1.14
N LEU A 81 -6.57 -0.39 1.19
CA LEU A 81 -7.69 -0.35 0.26
C LEU A 81 -7.52 0.92 -0.58
N ALA A 82 -7.53 0.80 -1.90
CA ALA A 82 -7.51 1.92 -2.84
C ALA A 82 -8.69 1.85 -3.81
N GLU A 83 -9.10 3.01 -4.31
CA GLU A 83 -10.08 3.13 -5.38
C GLU A 83 -9.38 3.61 -6.65
N VAL A 84 -9.61 2.90 -7.76
CA VAL A 84 -9.20 3.31 -9.11
C VAL A 84 -10.37 4.09 -9.73
N THR A 85 -10.14 5.37 -10.02
CA THR A 85 -11.11 6.28 -10.64
C THR A 85 -10.90 6.44 -12.14
N ASP A 86 -9.70 6.17 -12.65
CA ASP A 86 -9.44 6.14 -14.09
C ASP A 86 -10.05 4.87 -14.72
N SER A 87 -10.87 5.04 -15.76
CA SER A 87 -11.64 3.97 -16.38
C SER A 87 -10.77 3.02 -17.21
N ALA A 88 -9.73 3.52 -17.86
CA ALA A 88 -8.81 2.71 -18.68
C ALA A 88 -7.88 1.86 -17.80
N ALA A 89 -7.41 2.42 -16.69
CA ALA A 89 -6.69 1.71 -15.64
C ALA A 89 -7.56 0.63 -14.99
N ALA A 90 -8.80 0.97 -14.61
CA ALA A 90 -9.75 0.01 -14.04
C ALA A 90 -10.02 -1.16 -15.01
N GLN A 91 -10.10 -0.90 -16.32
CA GLN A 91 -10.26 -1.95 -17.32
C GLN A 91 -9.00 -2.85 -17.40
N LYS A 92 -7.81 -2.27 -17.55
CA LYS A 92 -6.52 -3.00 -17.62
C LYS A 92 -6.20 -3.84 -16.37
N ILE A 93 -6.77 -3.48 -15.22
CA ILE A 93 -6.68 -4.25 -13.97
C ILE A 93 -7.67 -5.42 -13.95
N LYS A 94 -8.88 -5.24 -14.51
CA LYS A 94 -9.92 -6.27 -14.60
C LYS A 94 -9.57 -7.36 -15.62
N ASP A 95 -9.15 -6.97 -16.82
CA ASP A 95 -8.77 -7.89 -17.89
C ASP A 95 -7.41 -8.57 -17.69
N GLY A 96 -6.63 -8.12 -16.70
CA GLY A 96 -5.34 -8.72 -16.35
C GLY A 96 -4.15 -8.22 -17.16
N THR A 97 -4.34 -7.23 -18.05
CA THR A 97 -3.25 -6.55 -18.78
C THR A 97 -2.18 -6.01 -17.83
N TRP A 98 -2.58 -5.50 -16.66
CA TRP A 98 -1.67 -5.04 -15.61
C TRP A 98 -1.53 -6.06 -14.49
N LYS A 99 -0.27 -6.40 -14.16
CA LYS A 99 0.08 -7.24 -13.01
C LYS A 99 -0.45 -6.59 -11.73
N LYS A 100 -1.10 -7.38 -10.87
CA LYS A 100 -1.76 -6.91 -9.64
C LYS A 100 -0.76 -6.73 -8.48
N LYS A 101 0.29 -5.96 -8.74
CA LYS A 101 1.43 -5.68 -7.86
C LYS A 101 1.56 -4.17 -7.69
N TRP A 102 1.91 -3.75 -6.47
CA TRP A 102 2.15 -2.34 -6.16
C TRP A 102 3.34 -2.20 -5.21
N SER A 103 3.88 -1.00 -5.12
CA SER A 103 4.98 -0.65 -4.24
C SER A 103 4.74 0.74 -3.67
N ILE A 104 5.09 0.92 -2.40
CA ILE A 104 4.93 2.20 -1.70
C ILE A 104 6.07 3.15 -2.06
N PHE A 105 5.75 4.38 -2.42
CA PHE A 105 6.71 5.47 -2.49
C PHE A 105 6.65 6.30 -1.21
N VAL A 106 7.80 6.46 -0.55
CA VAL A 106 7.92 7.14 0.75
C VAL A 106 9.01 8.21 0.72
N THR A 107 8.82 9.22 1.56
CA THR A 107 9.87 10.17 1.98
C THR A 107 10.17 9.94 3.45
N HIS A 108 11.41 10.14 3.89
CA HIS A 108 11.82 9.96 5.28
C HIS A 108 12.62 11.17 5.76
N LYS A 109 12.72 11.34 7.09
CA LYS A 109 13.42 12.47 7.68
C LYS A 109 14.84 12.16 8.15
N ASN A 110 15.06 10.95 8.67
CA ASN A 110 16.35 10.55 9.24
C ASN A 110 17.09 9.61 8.29
N SER A 111 18.40 9.50 8.45
CA SER A 111 19.22 8.48 7.77
C SER A 111 18.81 7.05 8.16
N LEU A 112 19.13 6.09 7.29
CA LEU A 112 18.90 4.67 7.50
C LEU A 112 19.68 4.16 8.72
N SER A 113 18.98 3.81 9.79
CA SER A 113 19.57 3.19 10.97
C SER A 113 19.50 1.67 10.79
N GLN A 114 20.63 1.04 10.45
CA GLN A 114 20.70 -0.39 10.07
C GLN A 114 19.73 -0.76 8.92
N GLY A 115 19.53 0.15 7.96
CA GLY A 115 18.56 -0.01 6.88
C GLY A 115 17.11 0.32 7.25
N MET A 116 16.79 0.61 8.51
CA MET A 116 15.44 0.99 8.94
C MET A 116 15.21 2.50 8.78
N LEU A 117 14.16 2.84 8.04
CA LEU A 117 13.68 4.21 7.83
C LEU A 117 12.91 4.72 9.06
N LYS A 118 13.09 6.00 9.41
CA LYS A 118 12.39 6.66 10.53
C LYS A 118 11.79 8.00 10.10
N SER A 119 10.70 8.40 10.74
CA SER A 119 9.82 9.51 10.35
C SER A 119 9.37 9.37 8.89
N VAL A 120 8.72 8.24 8.59
CA VAL A 120 8.32 7.89 7.23
C VAL A 120 7.00 8.56 6.88
N LYS A 121 6.95 9.15 5.68
CA LYS A 121 5.77 9.74 5.08
C LYS A 121 5.50 9.08 3.73
N PRO A 122 4.46 8.24 3.61
CA PRO A 122 3.94 7.80 2.33
C PRO A 122 3.61 8.99 1.42
N ARG A 123 3.80 8.81 0.12
CA ARG A 123 3.61 9.85 -0.90
C ARG A 123 2.80 9.37 -2.10
N ALA A 124 2.95 8.10 -2.46
CA ALA A 124 2.12 7.42 -3.46
C ALA A 124 2.10 5.92 -3.20
N LEU A 125 1.10 5.24 -3.77
CA LEU A 125 1.08 3.79 -3.94
C LEU A 125 1.07 3.51 -5.44
N THR A 126 2.14 2.93 -5.97
CA THR A 126 2.36 2.86 -7.43
C THR A 126 2.24 1.42 -7.90
N LEU A 127 1.47 1.18 -8.97
CA LEU A 127 1.41 -0.10 -9.65
C LEU A 127 2.75 -0.37 -10.33
N VAL A 128 3.35 -1.53 -10.04
CA VAL A 128 4.70 -1.87 -10.51
C VAL A 128 4.77 -3.32 -10.99
N ARG A 129 5.77 -3.64 -11.81
CA ARG A 129 6.05 -5.03 -12.22
C ARG A 129 6.69 -5.84 -11.09
N ASP A 130 7.59 -5.20 -10.36
CA ASP A 130 8.47 -5.82 -9.36
C ASP A 130 8.50 -4.95 -8.09
N PRO A 131 7.74 -5.35 -7.04
CA PRO A 131 7.58 -4.55 -5.83
C PRO A 131 8.78 -4.68 -4.91
N ALA A 132 9.06 -3.60 -4.15
CA ALA A 132 10.17 -3.60 -3.19
C ALA A 132 10.02 -4.70 -2.12
N TYR A 133 8.79 -4.92 -1.63
CA TYR A 133 8.42 -6.06 -0.78
C TYR A 133 7.83 -7.17 -1.67
N PRO A 134 8.43 -8.38 -1.75
CA PRO A 134 7.98 -9.42 -2.69
C PRO A 134 6.52 -9.87 -2.53
N GLY A 135 5.98 -9.80 -1.31
CA GLY A 135 4.57 -10.11 -1.00
C GLY A 135 3.58 -8.99 -1.29
N ALA A 136 4.02 -7.79 -1.72
CA ALA A 136 3.14 -6.65 -1.93
C ALA A 136 2.38 -6.73 -3.26
N GLY A 137 1.08 -6.48 -3.21
CA GLY A 137 0.17 -6.55 -4.34
C GLY A 137 -1.28 -6.46 -3.89
N PHE A 138 -2.21 -6.71 -4.82
CA PHE A 138 -3.63 -6.49 -4.57
C PHE A 138 -4.55 -7.50 -5.28
N ALA A 139 -5.76 -7.63 -4.74
CA ALA A 139 -6.90 -8.26 -5.38
C ALA A 139 -7.98 -7.21 -5.71
N LEU A 140 -8.96 -7.59 -6.52
CA LEU A 140 -10.19 -6.81 -6.63
C LEU A 140 -10.97 -6.95 -5.33
N SER A 141 -11.37 -5.83 -4.73
CA SER A 141 -12.23 -5.81 -3.56
C SER A 141 -13.69 -5.72 -4.02
N ALA A 142 -14.57 -6.49 -3.40
CA ALA A 142 -16.00 -6.48 -3.70
C ALA A 142 -16.65 -5.17 -3.23
N GLY A 143 -16.69 -4.17 -4.11
CA GLY A 143 -17.57 -3.01 -3.99
C GLY A 143 -18.98 -3.38 -4.46
N ALA A 144 -20.01 -2.91 -3.74
CA ALA A 144 -21.40 -3.31 -3.98
C ALA A 144 -21.87 -3.02 -5.42
N SER A 145 -22.21 -4.08 -6.14
CA SER A 145 -23.15 -4.02 -7.26
C SER A 145 -24.54 -4.35 -6.73
N ASP A 146 -25.51 -3.48 -6.98
CA ASP A 146 -26.92 -3.81 -6.77
C ASP A 146 -27.33 -4.94 -7.73
N GLU A 147 -27.53 -6.14 -7.21
CA GLU A 147 -28.70 -6.97 -7.53
C GLU A 147 -28.83 -8.15 -6.55
N CYS A 148 -30.04 -8.38 -6.04
CA CYS A 148 -30.37 -9.53 -5.22
C CYS A 148 -30.70 -10.74 -6.10
N SER A 149 -29.77 -11.67 -6.25
CA SER A 149 -30.10 -13.08 -6.47
C SER A 149 -29.07 -13.96 -5.77
N GLY A 150 -29.54 -14.97 -5.04
CA GLY A 150 -28.68 -15.79 -4.21
C GLY A 150 -28.20 -17.01 -4.98
N GLU A 151 -26.89 -17.09 -5.26
CA GLU A 151 -26.24 -18.37 -5.50
C GLU A 151 -24.99 -18.53 -4.64
N ARG A 152 -24.97 -19.61 -3.86
CA ARG A 152 -24.00 -19.81 -2.77
C ARG A 152 -22.76 -20.50 -3.31
N VAL A 153 -21.93 -19.77 -4.05
CA VAL A 153 -20.64 -20.28 -4.55
C VAL A 153 -19.70 -20.51 -3.37
N THR A 154 -19.67 -21.74 -2.87
CA THR A 154 -18.70 -22.19 -1.87
C THR A 154 -17.40 -22.58 -2.56
N SER A 155 -16.49 -21.63 -2.72
CA SER A 155 -15.07 -21.88 -2.95
C SER A 155 -14.23 -21.33 -1.79
N GLU A 156 -13.04 -21.89 -1.59
CA GLU A 156 -12.40 -21.92 -0.29
C GLU A 156 -11.78 -20.57 0.15
N ARG A 157 -12.58 -19.84 0.94
CA ARG A 157 -12.17 -18.82 1.93
C ARG A 157 -11.12 -17.79 1.50
N TRP A 158 -11.53 -16.89 0.62
CA TRP A 158 -11.36 -15.45 0.86
C TRP A 158 -12.70 -14.72 0.68
N THR A 159 -13.52 -14.70 1.73
CA THR A 159 -14.71 -13.85 1.76
C THR A 159 -14.31 -12.46 2.24
N VAL A 160 -14.09 -11.53 1.30
CA VAL A 160 -13.98 -10.11 1.63
C VAL A 160 -15.32 -9.66 2.24
N GLY A 161 -15.28 -9.25 3.51
CA GLY A 161 -16.49 -8.94 4.28
C GLY A 161 -17.35 -7.85 3.61
N ARG A 162 -18.67 -8.07 3.59
CA ARG A 162 -19.66 -7.14 3.05
C ARG A 162 -19.59 -5.80 3.81
N LEU A 163 -19.20 -4.74 3.11
CA LEU A 163 -19.20 -3.37 3.63
C LEU A 163 -20.64 -2.89 3.88
N VAL A 164 -21.01 -2.73 5.15
CA VAL A 164 -22.22 -2.02 5.58
C VAL A 164 -21.86 -1.12 6.76
N GLY A 165 -22.10 0.19 6.63
CA GLY A 165 -22.11 1.10 7.79
C GLY A 165 -20.78 1.47 8.45
N GLY A 166 -19.63 1.33 7.78
CA GLY A 166 -18.39 1.99 8.22
C GLY A 166 -17.71 1.43 9.49
N LYS A 167 -18.10 0.24 9.96
CA LYS A 167 -17.37 -0.52 10.98
C LYS A 167 -17.10 -1.93 10.48
N TRP A 168 -15.86 -2.38 10.62
CA TRP A 168 -15.55 -3.81 10.58
C TRP A 168 -16.12 -4.43 11.86
N ALA A 169 -17.07 -5.36 11.72
CA ALA A 169 -17.32 -6.32 12.78
C ALA A 169 -16.04 -7.14 12.97
N GLY A 170 -15.55 -7.23 14.21
CA GLY A 170 -14.29 -7.92 14.48
C GLY A 170 -14.37 -9.38 14.03
N ALA A 171 -13.29 -9.89 13.45
CA ALA A 171 -13.08 -11.32 13.44
C ALA A 171 -13.03 -11.76 14.91
N GLU A 172 -13.95 -12.62 15.33
CA GLU A 172 -13.91 -13.24 16.64
C GLU A 172 -12.69 -14.15 16.70
N THR A 173 -11.57 -13.62 17.18
CA THR A 173 -10.50 -14.44 17.74
C THR A 173 -11.08 -15.19 18.94
N PRO A 174 -10.88 -16.52 19.04
CA PRO A 174 -11.03 -17.19 20.33
C PRO A 174 -10.16 -16.46 21.37
N ALA A 175 -10.70 -16.28 22.58
CA ALA A 175 -9.95 -15.76 23.72
C ALA A 175 -8.72 -16.67 24.01
N GLU A 176 -7.64 -16.25 24.68
CA GLU A 176 -7.63 -15.60 26.01
C GLU A 176 -6.35 -14.74 26.29
N THR A 177 -6.55 -13.44 26.60
CA THR A 177 -5.98 -12.62 27.72
C THR A 177 -4.41 -12.42 27.91
N PRO A 178 -3.92 -11.41 28.71
CA PRO A 178 -2.90 -10.43 28.21
C PRO A 178 -1.73 -9.99 29.15
N VAL A 179 -0.75 -9.17 28.69
CA VAL A 179 0.00 -8.20 29.56
C VAL A 179 0.55 -6.91 28.83
N ILE A 180 -0.02 -5.76 29.19
CA ILE A 180 0.49 -4.37 29.51
C ILE A 180 1.94 -3.89 29.14
N GLY A 181 2.11 -2.65 28.61
CA GLY A 181 3.36 -1.83 28.68
C GLY A 181 3.41 -0.52 27.82
N ALA A 182 4.13 0.56 28.22
CA ALA A 182 4.16 1.90 27.54
C ALA A 182 5.52 2.66 27.77
N SER A 183 5.86 3.91 27.34
CA SER A 183 5.16 5.11 26.80
C SER A 183 6.13 6.16 26.17
N LYS A 184 5.63 7.11 25.32
CA LYS A 184 6.04 8.53 24.96
C LYS A 184 7.51 9.05 25.21
N LYS A 185 8.17 9.98 24.46
CA LYS A 185 7.77 11.09 23.52
C LYS A 185 8.98 11.67 22.69
N SER A 186 8.68 12.57 21.73
CA SER A 186 9.47 13.27 20.64
C SER A 186 10.68 14.18 21.04
N PRO A 187 11.52 14.83 20.14
CA PRO A 187 11.23 15.49 18.82
C PRO A 187 12.22 15.27 17.63
N TRP A 188 11.99 15.89 16.46
CA TRP A 188 12.55 15.53 15.12
C TRP A 188 13.12 16.67 14.25
N THR A 189 13.97 16.35 13.25
CA THR A 189 14.41 17.22 12.09
C THR A 189 14.51 16.39 10.79
N VAL A 190 14.67 17.00 9.59
CA VAL A 190 14.66 16.36 8.24
C VAL A 190 16.01 16.49 7.52
N GLY A 191 16.49 15.44 6.84
CA GLY A 191 17.56 15.50 5.85
C GLY A 191 17.45 14.40 4.78
N GLN A 192 17.32 14.81 3.51
CA GLN A 192 17.55 13.95 2.34
C GLN A 192 19.04 13.66 2.19
N PHE A 193 19.44 12.56 1.53
CA PHE A 193 20.60 12.62 0.64
C PHE A 193 20.51 11.59 -0.49
N VAL A 194 20.80 12.07 -1.70
CA VAL A 194 21.20 11.26 -2.86
C VAL A 194 22.63 10.76 -2.66
N ASN A 195 22.99 9.62 -3.26
CA ASN A 195 24.30 9.58 -3.90
C ASN A 195 24.30 8.71 -5.15
N SER A 196 24.73 9.34 -6.24
CA SER A 196 25.29 8.70 -7.42
C SER A 196 26.51 7.86 -7.07
N GLN A 197 26.68 6.71 -7.75
CA GLN A 197 28.03 6.26 -8.05
C GLN A 197 28.07 5.51 -9.38
N TRP A 198 28.76 6.15 -10.34
CA TRP A 198 29.36 5.52 -11.49
C TRP A 198 30.41 4.51 -11.01
N MET A 199 30.53 3.37 -11.70
CA MET A 199 31.76 3.00 -12.43
C MET A 199 31.59 1.63 -13.12
N ALA A 200 31.43 1.68 -14.44
CA ALA A 200 32.17 0.89 -15.40
C ALA A 200 32.34 1.78 -16.66
#